data_AF-D9SWJ2-F1
#
_entry.id   AF-D9SWJ2-F1
#
_cell.length_a   1.000
_cell.length_b   1.000
_cell.length_c   1.000
_cell.angle_alpha   90.00
_cell.angle_beta   90.00
_cell.angle_gamma   90.00
#
_symmetry.space_group_name_H-M   'P 1'
#
loop_
_entity.id
_entity.type
_entity.pdbx_description
1 polymer ?
#
loop_
_entity_poly.entity_id
_entity_poly.type
_entity_poly.pdbx_seq_one_letter_code
_entity_poly.pdbx_strand_id
1 'polypeptide(L)'
;MTWNEFQSANKGMYDNTGMSEAWGKYKKTNGIDINATNEIHGNSLSNLNTNYGYALVDKDTGEILKFGETLYPDTRYSKSYLESKNAEMRVLESGNKIDMHYWQYDMNKYYFDKYDTYPPLNPNGW
;
A
#
# COMPACT_ATOMS: atom_id res chain seq x y z
N MET A 1 30.50 5.58 2.46
CA MET A 1 29.76 6.55 3.30
C MET A 1 28.32 6.08 3.41
N THR A 2 27.75 6.17 4.61
CA THR A 2 26.34 5.87 4.91
C THR A 2 25.46 7.11 4.72
N TRP A 3 24.13 6.93 4.71
CA TRP A 3 23.17 8.03 4.59
C TRP A 3 23.34 9.06 5.73
N ASN A 4 23.53 8.61 6.96
CA ASN A 4 23.70 9.51 8.12
C ASN A 4 24.98 10.34 8.03
N GLU A 5 26.08 9.75 7.55
CA GLU A 5 27.34 10.46 7.30
C GLU A 5 27.19 11.47 6.16
N PHE A 6 26.48 11.12 5.08
CA PHE A 6 26.21 12.02 3.96
C PHE A 6 25.32 13.20 4.39
N GLN A 7 24.25 12.95 5.14
CA GLN A 7 23.38 13.99 5.67
C GLN A 7 24.12 14.94 6.61
N SER A 8 24.96 14.40 7.49
CA SER A 8 25.77 15.20 8.42
C SER A 8 26.78 16.08 7.65
N ALA A 9 27.45 15.51 6.65
CA ALA A 9 28.42 16.22 5.82
C ALA A 9 27.80 17.32 4.94
N ASN A 10 26.52 17.19 4.58
CA ASN A 10 25.79 18.14 3.74
C ASN A 10 24.72 18.93 4.53
N LYS A 11 24.81 18.95 5.86
CA LYS A 11 23.81 19.56 6.73
C LYS A 11 23.71 21.07 6.42
N GLY A 12 22.49 21.52 6.11
CA GLY A 12 22.20 22.92 5.80
C GLY A 12 22.46 23.32 4.34
N MET A 13 22.95 22.40 3.49
CA MET A 13 23.15 22.65 2.06
C MET A 13 21.92 22.33 1.21
N TYR A 14 21.05 21.43 1.69
CA TYR A 14 19.86 20.99 1.00
C TYR A 14 18.66 20.95 1.94
N ASP A 15 17.46 21.13 1.38
CA ASP A 15 16.22 20.73 2.03
C ASP A 15 16.08 19.18 1.99
N ASN A 16 15.02 18.65 2.62
CA ASN A 16 14.84 17.20 2.73
C ASN A 16 14.76 16.50 1.36
N THR A 17 14.14 17.14 0.37
CA THR A 17 14.00 16.61 -0.99
C THR A 17 15.36 16.65 -1.72
N GLY A 18 16.04 17.79 -1.69
CA GLY A 18 17.36 17.96 -2.30
C GLY A 18 18.43 17.05 -1.68
N MET A 19 18.34 16.78 -0.37
CA MET A 19 19.23 15.84 0.31
C MET A 19 19.10 14.41 -0.24
N SER A 20 17.86 13.97 -0.50
CA SER A 20 17.57 12.65 -1.07
C SER A 20 18.08 12.53 -2.51
N GLU A 21 17.88 13.56 -3.33
CA GLU A 21 18.39 13.60 -4.70
C GLU A 21 19.92 13.62 -4.77
N ALA A 22 20.57 14.42 -3.92
CA ALA A 22 22.02 14.51 -3.82
C ALA A 22 22.65 13.17 -3.42
N TRP A 23 22.00 12.44 -2.50
CA TRP A 23 22.39 11.09 -2.14
C TRP A 23 22.19 10.08 -3.26
N GLY A 24 21.09 10.19 -4.02
CA GLY A 24 20.87 9.41 -5.23
C GLY A 24 22.02 9.57 -6.24
N LYS A 25 22.45 10.82 -6.50
CA LYS A 25 23.59 11.13 -7.37
C LYS A 25 24.91 10.58 -6.81
N TYR A 26 25.17 10.79 -5.51
CA TYR A 26 26.37 10.28 -4.85
C TYR A 26 26.51 8.76 -4.99
N LYS A 27 25.43 8.00 -4.73
CA LYS A 27 25.44 6.54 -4.87
C LYS A 27 25.76 6.10 -6.30
N LYS A 28 25.13 6.73 -7.29
CA LYS A 28 25.37 6.46 -8.73
C LYS A 28 26.82 6.73 -9.13
N THR A 29 27.40 7.85 -8.70
CA THR A 29 28.79 8.23 -9.02
C THR A 29 29.82 7.31 -8.34
N ASN A 30 29.52 6.81 -7.15
CA ASN A 30 30.45 6.00 -6.37
C ASN A 30 30.25 4.48 -6.57
N GLY A 31 29.42 4.07 -7.55
CA GLY A 31 29.14 2.66 -7.79
C GLY A 31 28.57 1.93 -6.58
N ILE A 32 27.94 2.66 -5.65
CA ILE A 32 27.20 2.09 -4.54
C ILE A 32 25.90 1.62 -5.15
N ASP A 33 25.94 0.38 -5.64
CA ASP A 33 24.86 -0.28 -6.36
C ASP A 33 23.58 -0.22 -5.51
N ILE A 34 22.74 0.77 -5.81
CA ILE A 34 21.32 0.60 -5.58
C ILE A 34 20.91 -0.29 -6.71
N ASN A 35 20.70 -1.57 -6.40
CA ASN A 35 19.78 -2.37 -7.17
C ASN A 35 18.45 -1.61 -7.19
N ALA A 36 18.31 -0.66 -8.10
CA ALA A 36 17.06 -0.42 -8.79
C ALA A 36 16.86 -1.70 -9.58
N THR A 37 16.45 -2.76 -8.88
CA THR A 37 15.83 -3.87 -9.53
C THR A 37 14.74 -3.23 -10.37
N ASN A 38 14.67 -3.57 -11.65
CA ASN A 38 13.46 -3.34 -12.45
C ASN A 38 12.28 -4.18 -11.89
N GLU A 39 12.30 -4.54 -10.61
CA GLU A 39 11.17 -5.09 -9.88
C GLU A 39 10.16 -3.96 -9.76
N ILE A 40 9.18 -4.02 -10.65
CA ILE A 40 7.95 -3.30 -10.49
C ILE A 40 7.41 -3.66 -9.09
N HIS A 41 7.54 -2.71 -8.15
CA HIS A 41 7.13 -2.91 -6.77
C HIS A 41 5.67 -3.41 -6.75
N GLY A 42 5.29 -4.22 -5.76
CA GLY A 42 3.91 -4.73 -5.63
C GLY A 42 2.83 -3.63 -5.61
N ASN A 43 3.23 -2.39 -5.29
CA ASN A 43 2.35 -1.22 -5.23
C ASN A 43 2.33 -0.40 -6.54
N SER A 44 3.21 -0.70 -7.50
CA SER A 44 3.23 0.02 -8.76
C SER A 44 2.01 -0.32 -9.59
N LEU A 45 1.26 0.68 -10.07
CA LEU A 45 0.08 0.47 -10.92
C LEU A 45 0.38 -0.30 -12.22
N SER A 46 1.64 -0.31 -12.65
CA SER A 46 2.12 -1.10 -13.78
C SER A 46 2.41 -2.58 -13.46
N ASN A 47 2.15 -3.03 -12.22
CA ASN A 47 2.38 -4.41 -11.83
C ASN A 47 1.37 -5.34 -12.50
N LEU A 48 1.89 -6.30 -13.26
CA LEU A 48 1.12 -7.28 -14.03
C LEU A 48 0.79 -8.55 -13.22
N ASN A 49 1.31 -8.68 -12.00
CA ASN A 49 0.96 -9.79 -11.12
C ASN A 49 -0.52 -9.72 -10.77
N THR A 50 -1.16 -10.89 -10.69
CA THR A 50 -2.52 -11.01 -10.22
C THR A 50 -2.65 -10.39 -8.83
N ASN A 51 -3.59 -9.47 -8.73
CA ASN A 51 -3.95 -8.77 -7.52
C ASN A 51 -5.43 -9.07 -7.21
N TYR A 52 -5.80 -8.96 -5.95
CA TYR A 52 -7.10 -9.38 -5.44
C TYR A 52 -7.78 -8.25 -4.70
N GLY A 53 -8.97 -7.89 -5.16
CA GLY A 53 -9.91 -7.04 -4.44
C GLY A 53 -10.57 -7.87 -3.34
N TYR A 54 -10.59 -7.35 -2.11
CA TYR A 54 -11.16 -8.02 -0.95
C TYR A 54 -12.01 -7.10 -0.09
N ALA A 55 -12.86 -7.72 0.73
CA ALA A 55 -13.49 -7.09 1.87
C ALA A 55 -13.06 -7.77 3.19
N LEU A 56 -12.88 -6.97 4.23
CA LEU A 56 -12.98 -7.44 5.61
C LEU A 56 -14.43 -7.37 6.03
N VAL A 57 -14.95 -8.47 6.55
CA VAL A 57 -16.36 -8.63 6.93
C VAL A 57 -16.41 -9.03 8.40
N ASP A 58 -17.25 -8.37 9.20
CA ASP A 58 -17.52 -8.81 10.56
C ASP A 58 -18.21 -10.17 10.55
N LYS A 59 -17.69 -11.12 11.33
CA LYS A 59 -18.13 -12.53 11.29
C LYS A 59 -19.53 -12.75 11.84
N ASP A 60 -19.97 -11.89 12.77
CA ASP A 60 -21.25 -12.08 13.47
C ASP A 60 -22.39 -11.36 12.73
N THR A 61 -22.11 -10.17 12.20
CA THR A 61 -23.11 -9.28 11.61
C THR A 61 -23.10 -9.28 10.09
N GLY A 62 -21.99 -9.68 9.47
CA GLY A 62 -21.78 -9.54 8.03
C GLY A 62 -21.49 -8.10 7.58
N GLU A 63 -21.26 -7.17 8.52
CA GLU A 63 -20.94 -5.79 8.20
C GLU A 63 -19.62 -5.69 7.42
N ILE A 64 -19.58 -4.85 6.37
CA ILE A 64 -18.34 -4.56 5.67
C ILE A 64 -17.49 -3.59 6.50
N LEU A 65 -16.34 -4.06 6.94
CA LEU A 65 -15.40 -3.31 7.76
C LEU A 65 -14.37 -2.54 6.93
N LYS A 66 -13.98 -3.06 5.76
CA LYS A 66 -13.01 -2.43 4.84
C LYS A 66 -13.06 -3.07 3.46
N PHE A 67 -12.86 -2.26 2.41
CA PHE A 67 -12.39 -2.74 1.11
C PHE A 67 -10.89 -2.51 0.94
N GLY A 68 -10.23 -3.41 0.22
CA GLY A 68 -8.81 -3.28 -0.06
C GLY A 68 -8.37 -4.14 -1.24
N GLU A 69 -7.11 -3.97 -1.65
CA GLU A 69 -6.45 -4.84 -2.62
C GLU A 69 -5.15 -5.47 -2.06
N THR A 70 -4.76 -6.65 -2.57
CA THR A 70 -3.51 -7.33 -2.18
C THR A 70 -3.04 -8.34 -3.23
N LEU A 71 -1.72 -8.45 -3.40
CA LEU A 71 -1.09 -9.55 -4.16
C LEU A 71 -1.07 -10.86 -3.37
N TYR A 72 -1.19 -10.79 -2.04
CA TYR A 72 -1.01 -11.93 -1.14
C TYR A 72 -2.22 -12.06 -0.21
N PRO A 73 -3.35 -12.63 -0.66
CA PRO A 73 -4.58 -12.68 0.13
C PRO A 73 -4.42 -13.49 1.42
N ASP A 74 -3.70 -14.61 1.36
CA ASP A 74 -3.54 -15.53 2.51
C ASP A 74 -2.67 -14.98 3.64
N THR A 75 -1.82 -13.98 3.35
CA THR A 75 -0.85 -13.42 4.31
C THR A 75 -1.00 -11.93 4.55
N ARG A 76 -1.97 -11.27 3.90
CA ARG A 76 -2.19 -9.81 4.02
C ARG A 76 -2.42 -9.38 5.47
N TYR A 77 -3.18 -10.19 6.21
CA TYR A 77 -3.48 -9.96 7.63
C TYR A 77 -3.07 -11.17 8.45
N SER A 78 -2.50 -10.92 9.63
CA SER A 78 -2.29 -12.00 10.60
C SER A 78 -3.62 -12.50 11.15
N LYS A 79 -3.66 -13.77 11.58
CA LYS A 79 -4.83 -14.33 12.28
C LYS A 79 -5.21 -13.50 13.51
N SER A 80 -4.22 -13.11 14.31
CA SER A 80 -4.43 -12.29 15.51
C SER A 80 -5.08 -10.94 15.22
N TYR A 81 -4.74 -10.31 14.09
CA TYR A 81 -5.37 -9.06 13.68
C TYR A 81 -6.84 -9.28 13.32
N LEU A 82 -7.14 -10.28 12.48
CA LEU A 82 -8.50 -10.61 12.08
C LEU A 82 -9.38 -10.97 13.29
N GLU A 83 -8.86 -11.77 14.21
CA GLU A 83 -9.54 -12.11 15.47
C GLU A 83 -9.81 -10.86 16.32
N SER A 84 -8.84 -9.96 16.49
CA SER A 84 -9.01 -8.72 17.27
C SER A 84 -10.06 -7.75 16.68
N LYS A 85 -10.36 -7.89 15.39
CA LYS A 85 -11.36 -7.08 14.67
C LYS A 85 -12.68 -7.82 14.44
N ASN A 86 -12.80 -9.04 14.96
CA ASN A 86 -13.90 -9.95 14.65
C ASN A 86 -14.14 -10.14 13.14
N ALA A 87 -13.08 -10.03 12.35
CA ALA A 87 -13.16 -9.96 10.90
C ALA A 87 -12.77 -11.27 10.24
N GLU A 88 -13.33 -11.52 9.07
CA GLU A 88 -12.79 -12.44 8.08
C GLU A 88 -12.53 -11.71 6.76
N MET A 89 -11.50 -12.14 6.04
CA MET A 89 -11.16 -11.57 4.74
C MET A 89 -11.80 -12.42 3.63
N ARG A 90 -12.53 -11.77 2.73
CA ARG A 90 -13.15 -12.40 1.56
C ARG A 90 -12.61 -11.76 0.29
N VAL A 91 -12.04 -12.56 -0.60
CA VAL A 91 -11.69 -12.13 -1.96
C VAL A 91 -12.98 -12.02 -2.76
N LEU A 92 -13.17 -10.89 -3.44
CA LEU A 92 -14.37 -10.55 -4.20
C LEU A 92 -14.11 -10.40 -5.69
N GLU A 93 -12.90 -9.97 -6.06
CA GLU A 93 -12.50 -9.78 -7.46
C GLU A 93 -11.00 -10.05 -7.61
N SER A 94 -10.57 -10.32 -8.84
CA SER A 94 -9.16 -10.46 -9.21
C SER A 94 -8.87 -9.75 -10.51
N GLY A 95 -7.68 -9.15 -10.62
CA GLY A 95 -7.25 -8.46 -11.83
C GLY A 95 -5.80 -8.05 -11.75
N ASN A 96 -5.38 -7.13 -12.61
CA ASN A 96 -4.07 -6.49 -12.46
C ASN A 96 -4.12 -5.41 -11.37
N LYS A 97 -2.97 -4.80 -11.08
CA LYS A 97 -2.86 -3.78 -10.03
C LYS A 97 -3.71 -2.53 -10.27
N ILE A 98 -3.81 -2.06 -11.51
CA ILE A 98 -4.59 -0.84 -11.80
C ILE A 98 -6.10 -1.10 -11.67
N ASP A 99 -6.57 -2.27 -12.12
CA ASP A 99 -7.98 -2.65 -12.03
C ASP A 99 -8.41 -2.80 -10.57
N MET A 100 -7.60 -3.48 -9.74
CA MET A 100 -7.93 -3.69 -8.34
C MET A 100 -7.82 -2.41 -7.50
N HIS A 101 -6.94 -1.49 -7.90
CA HIS A 101 -6.86 -0.16 -7.32
C HIS A 101 -8.13 0.65 -7.55
N TYR A 102 -8.65 0.68 -8.78
CA TYR A 102 -9.91 1.36 -9.09
C TYR A 102 -11.11 0.64 -8.50
N TRP A 103 -11.11 -0.69 -8.49
CA TRP A 103 -12.15 -1.47 -7.81
C TRP A 103 -12.26 -1.11 -6.33
N GLN A 104 -11.15 -1.01 -5.60
CA GLN A 104 -11.16 -0.59 -4.19
C GLN A 104 -11.77 0.81 -4.02
N TYR A 105 -11.38 1.75 -4.90
CA TYR A 105 -11.92 3.10 -4.89
C TYR A 105 -13.44 3.13 -5.13
N ASP A 106 -13.91 2.42 -6.15
CA ASP A 106 -15.33 2.36 -6.52
C ASP A 106 -16.16 1.71 -5.39
N MET A 107 -15.65 0.66 -4.74
CA MET A 107 -16.33 0.02 -3.62
C MET A 107 -16.41 0.91 -2.37
N ASN A 108 -15.34 1.67 -2.07
CA ASN A 108 -15.38 2.65 -0.98
C ASN A 108 -16.37 3.78 -1.28
N LYS A 109 -16.45 4.25 -2.54
CA LYS A 109 -17.44 5.23 -2.97
C LYS A 109 -18.86 4.71 -2.87
N TYR A 110 -19.12 3.51 -3.39
CA TYR A 110 -20.42 2.87 -3.29
C TYR A 110 -20.90 2.76 -1.84
N TYR A 111 -20.00 2.38 -0.93
CA TYR A 111 -20.32 2.30 0.50
C TYR A 111 -20.65 3.69 1.07
N PHE A 112 -19.83 4.70 0.76
CA PHE A 112 -20.08 6.07 1.20
C PHE A 112 -21.42 6.60 0.67
N ASP A 113 -21.71 6.45 -0.62
CA ASP A 113 -22.96 6.90 -1.23
C ASP A 113 -24.19 6.21 -0.61
N LYS A 114 -24.02 5.00 -0.08
CA LYS A 114 -25.10 4.21 0.54
C LYS A 114 -25.31 4.52 2.03
N TYR A 115 -24.25 4.82 2.77
CA TYR A 115 -24.29 4.93 4.24
C TYR A 115 -23.85 6.30 4.78
N ASP A 116 -23.44 7.23 3.92
CA ASP A 116 -22.93 8.57 4.26
C ASP A 116 -21.70 8.54 5.20
N THR A 117 -20.98 7.41 5.19
CA THR A 117 -19.74 7.19 5.92
C THR A 117 -18.91 6.15 5.20
N TYR A 118 -17.59 6.15 5.40
CA TYR A 118 -16.72 5.08 4.93
C TYR A 118 -16.74 3.86 5.87
N PRO A 119 -16.28 2.67 5.41
CA PRO A 119 -16.16 1.50 6.25
C PRO A 119 -15.33 1.77 7.52
N PRO A 120 -15.68 1.19 8.69
CA PRO A 120 -15.05 1.51 9.97
C PRO A 120 -13.52 1.36 10.04
N LEU A 121 -12.95 0.40 9.31
CA LEU A 121 -11.50 0.17 9.23
C LEU A 121 -10.86 0.87 8.03
N ASN A 122 -11.59 1.76 7.36
CA ASN A 122 -11.08 2.64 6.31
C ASN A 122 -11.70 4.06 6.32
N PRO A 123 -11.61 4.81 7.44
CA PRO A 123 -12.37 6.05 7.63
C PRO A 123 -12.03 7.17 6.64
N ASN A 124 -10.88 7.09 5.96
CA ASN A 124 -10.45 8.10 4.99
C ASN A 124 -10.85 7.77 3.53
N GLY A 125 -11.52 6.63 3.30
CA GLY A 125 -11.99 6.23 1.97
C GLY A 125 -10.91 5.77 0.98
N TRP A 126 -9.65 5.70 1.43
CA TRP A 126 -8.52 5.23 0.64
C TRP A 126 -7.92 3.97 1.25
#